data_AF-A0A430HDH5-F1
#
_entry.id   AF-A0A430HDH5-F1
#
_cell.length_a   1.000
_cell.length_b   1.000
_cell.length_c   1.000
_cell.angle_alpha   90.00
_cell.angle_beta   90.00
_cell.angle_gamma   90.00
#
_symmetry.space_group_name_H-M   'P 1'
#
loop_
_entity.id
_entity.type
_entity.pdbx_description
1 polymer ?
#
loop_
_entity_poly.entity_id
_entity_poly.type
_entity_poly.pdbx_seq_one_letter_code
_entity_poly.pdbx_strand_id
1 'polypeptide(L)'
;MPDMREIVTHPGLALEGATLGELLRQLEAGYDIRVVPDTDAPRYFRYHNPAASATFYLVDVHIERDGRQICPKQELGFALLPSDRVTAGMLIC
;
A
#
# COMPACT_ATOMS: atom_id res chain seq x y z
N MET A 1 11.26 14.00 16.53
CA MET A 1 11.17 12.90 15.57
C MET A 1 9.83 12.23 15.81
N PRO A 2 8.93 12.15 14.83
CA PRO A 2 7.63 11.51 15.04
C PRO A 2 7.84 10.04 15.44
N ASP A 3 7.07 9.56 16.40
CA ASP A 3 7.17 8.23 16.98
C ASP A 3 6.72 7.17 15.97
N MET A 4 7.58 6.18 15.69
CA MET A 4 7.34 5.06 14.76
C MET A 4 6.08 4.24 15.11
N ARG A 5 5.53 4.37 16.31
CA ARG A 5 4.32 3.67 16.76
C ARG A 5 3.01 4.29 16.23
N GLU A 6 3.04 5.52 15.73
CA GLU A 6 1.85 6.20 15.21
C GLU A 6 1.57 5.94 13.72
N ILE A 7 2.52 5.33 12.99
CA ILE A 7 2.40 5.13 11.53
C ILE A 7 1.57 3.87 11.19
N VAL A 8 1.33 2.97 12.14
CA VAL A 8 0.57 1.71 11.94
C VAL A 8 -0.49 1.51 13.02
N THR A 9 -1.21 2.56 13.39
CA THR A 9 -2.35 2.50 14.32
C THR A 9 -3.68 2.81 13.64
N HIS A 10 -3.84 2.35 12.40
CA HIS A 10 -5.17 2.29 11.79
C HIS A 10 -5.67 0.84 11.89
N PRO A 11 -6.83 0.56 12.51
CA PRO A 11 -7.52 -0.71 12.25
C PRO A 11 -7.62 -0.88 10.74
N GLY A 12 -7.44 -2.11 10.23
CA GLY A 12 -7.39 -2.36 8.79
C GLY A 12 -8.50 -1.61 8.07
N LEU A 13 -8.12 -0.76 7.10
CA LEU A 13 -9.07 0.08 6.36
C LEU A 13 -9.89 -0.81 5.43
N ALA A 14 -11.21 -0.73 5.54
CA ALA A 14 -12.10 -1.30 4.54
C ALA A 14 -12.12 -0.34 3.34
N LEU A 15 -11.46 -0.74 2.25
CA LEU A 15 -11.45 -0.04 0.98
C LEU A 15 -12.18 -0.88 -0.05
N GLU A 16 -12.94 -0.24 -0.93
CA GLU A 16 -13.59 -0.89 -2.05
C GLU A 16 -12.65 -0.91 -3.27
N GLY A 17 -12.65 -2.02 -3.99
CA GLY A 17 -11.85 -2.15 -5.22
C GLY A 17 -11.76 -3.60 -5.65
N ALA A 18 -11.90 -3.83 -6.95
CA ALA A 18 -11.69 -5.14 -7.56
C ALA A 18 -10.21 -5.38 -7.90
N THR A 19 -9.39 -4.33 -7.88
CA THR A 19 -7.96 -4.39 -8.21
C THR A 19 -7.10 -3.64 -7.20
N LEU A 20 -5.81 -3.99 -7.15
CA LEU A 20 -4.83 -3.27 -6.34
C LEU A 20 -4.81 -1.77 -6.71
N GLY A 21 -4.82 -1.43 -8.00
CA GLY A 21 -4.81 -0.04 -8.45
C GLY A 21 -6.03 0.76 -8.01
N GLU A 22 -7.22 0.17 -7.99
CA GLU A 22 -8.43 0.82 -7.48
C GLU A 22 -8.33 1.07 -5.98
N LEU A 23 -7.86 0.09 -5.22
CA LEU A 23 -7.66 0.21 -3.78
C LEU A 23 -6.67 1.33 -3.43
N LEU A 24 -5.56 1.45 -4.17
CA LEU A 24 -4.59 2.54 -3.97
C LEU A 24 -5.18 3.92 -4.31
N ARG A 25 -6.03 4.03 -5.34
CA ARG A 25 -6.75 5.29 -5.65
C ARG A 25 -7.74 5.67 -4.55
N GLN A 26 -8.43 4.70 -3.96
CA GLN A 26 -9.32 4.98 -2.82
C GLN A 26 -8.54 5.45 -1.60
N LEU A 27 -7.36 4.88 -1.35
CA LEU A 27 -6.47 5.32 -0.29
C LEU A 27 -6.05 6.80 -0.48
N GLU A 28 -5.72 7.19 -1.71
CA GLU A 28 -5.37 8.58 -2.04
C GLU A 28 -6.57 9.53 -1.87
N ALA A 29 -7.73 9.16 -2.40
CA ALA A 29 -8.93 10.00 -2.34
C ALA A 29 -9.54 10.12 -0.93
N GLY A 30 -9.51 9.04 -0.15
CA GLY A 30 -10.16 8.98 1.16
C GLY A 30 -9.27 9.43 2.32
N TYR A 31 -7.96 9.27 2.19
CA TYR A 31 -7.01 9.42 3.31
C TYR A 31 -5.81 10.31 3.00
N ASP A 32 -5.74 10.93 1.82
CA ASP A 32 -4.59 11.75 1.39
C ASP A 32 -3.26 10.98 1.48
N ILE A 33 -3.28 9.69 1.16
CA ILE A 33 -2.11 8.81 1.15
C ILE A 33 -1.91 8.28 -0.27
N ARG A 34 -0.76 8.55 -0.86
CA ARG A 34 -0.45 8.14 -2.24
C ARG A 34 0.57 7.02 -2.26
N VAL A 35 0.23 5.95 -2.96
CA VAL A 35 1.11 4.79 -3.17
C VAL A 35 1.26 4.55 -4.67
N VAL A 36 2.47 4.68 -5.20
CA VAL A 36 2.74 4.56 -6.63
C VAL A 36 3.93 3.66 -6.92
N PRO A 37 3.96 2.96 -8.08
CA PRO A 37 5.12 2.16 -8.48
C PRO A 37 6.42 2.97 -8.48
N ASP A 38 7.48 2.38 -7.94
CA ASP A 38 8.83 2.94 -8.04
C ASP A 38 9.51 2.51 -9.35
N THR A 39 10.06 3.47 -10.10
CA THR A 39 10.69 3.22 -11.41
C THR A 39 12.09 2.62 -11.30
N ASP A 40 12.79 2.86 -10.20
CA ASP A 40 14.18 2.50 -9.97
C ASP A 40 14.29 1.12 -9.27
N ALA A 41 13.26 0.74 -8.53
CA ALA A 41 13.11 -0.54 -7.85
C ALA A 41 11.75 -1.18 -8.20
N PRO A 42 11.65 -1.96 -9.31
CA PRO A 42 10.39 -2.45 -9.89
C PRO A 42 9.59 -3.45 -9.02
N ARG A 43 10.04 -3.68 -7.78
CA ARG A 43 9.37 -4.48 -6.77
C ARG A 43 8.60 -3.60 -5.77
N TYR A 44 9.02 -2.36 -5.54
CA TYR A 44 8.58 -1.55 -4.41
C TYR A 44 7.68 -0.41 -4.84
N PHE A 45 6.92 0.14 -3.90
CA PHE A 45 6.12 1.34 -4.13
C PHE A 45 6.68 2.50 -3.33
N ARG A 46 6.48 3.70 -3.84
CA ARG A 46 6.67 4.94 -3.09
C ARG A 46 5.40 5.23 -2.31
N TYR A 47 5.53 5.27 -1.00
CA TYR A 47 4.48 5.66 -0.07
C TYR A 47 4.68 7.13 0.35
N HIS A 48 3.69 7.96 0.06
CA HIS A 48 3.63 9.37 0.41
C HIS A 48 2.48 9.59 1.39
N ASN A 49 2.78 10.20 2.54
CA ASN A 49 1.81 10.64 3.52
C ASN A 49 2.26 11.97 4.12
N PRO A 50 1.61 13.10 3.79
CA PRO A 50 0.45 13.23 2.89
C PRO A 50 0.79 12.97 1.41
N ALA A 51 -0.20 12.79 0.54
CA ALA A 51 -0.04 12.46 -0.89
C ALA A 51 0.80 13.48 -1.67
N ALA A 52 0.71 14.74 -1.26
CA ALA A 52 1.49 15.85 -1.81
C ALA A 52 2.95 15.91 -1.31
N SER A 53 3.35 15.05 -0.38
CA SER A 53 4.70 15.07 0.17
C SER A 53 5.75 14.78 -0.90
N ALA A 54 6.80 15.60 -0.93
CA ALA A 54 7.98 15.34 -1.76
C ALA A 54 8.83 14.18 -1.21
N THR A 55 8.68 13.84 0.06
CA THR A 55 9.35 12.70 0.68
C THR A 55 8.48 11.46 0.59
N PHE A 56 9.12 10.30 0.45
CA PHE A 56 8.46 9.01 0.40
C PHE A 56 9.25 7.95 1.14
N TYR A 57 8.55 6.87 1.49
CA TYR A 57 9.15 5.63 1.97
C TYR A 57 9.00 4.55 0.90
N LEU A 58 9.99 3.66 0.78
CA LEU A 58 9.83 2.47 -0.04
C LEU A 58 9.10 1.39 0.76
N VAL A 59 8.02 0.88 0.18
CA VAL A 59 7.19 -0.18 0.78
C VAL A 59 7.05 -1.36 -0.17
N ASP A 60 7.01 -2.56 0.40
CA ASP A 60 6.66 -3.79 -0.33
C ASP A 60 5.20 -4.13 -0.03
N VAL A 61 4.38 -4.27 -1.07
CA VAL A 61 2.95 -4.51 -0.96
C VAL A 61 2.68 -6.01 -1.07
N HIS A 62 1.93 -6.54 -0.11
CA HIS A 62 1.55 -7.93 -0.07
C HIS A 62 0.05 -8.09 0.15
N ILE A 63 -0.49 -9.17 -0.39
CA ILE A 63 -1.90 -9.53 -0.27
C ILE A 63 -1.97 -10.83 0.52
N GLU A 64 -2.69 -10.82 1.62
CA GLU A 64 -3.01 -12.01 2.38
C GLU A 64 -4.37 -12.55 1.93
N ARG A 65 -4.38 -13.79 1.43
CA ARG A 65 -5.56 -14.51 0.94
C ARG A 65 -5.54 -15.93 1.48
N ASP A 66 -6.58 -16.31 2.22
CA ASP A 66 -6.71 -17.65 2.82
C ASP A 66 -5.45 -18.10 3.61
N GLY A 67 -4.85 -17.16 4.35
CA GLY A 67 -3.62 -17.39 5.12
C GLY A 67 -2.33 -17.50 4.28
N ARG A 68 -2.40 -17.22 2.98
CA ARG A 68 -1.23 -17.17 2.09
C ARG A 68 -0.88 -15.73 1.75
N GLN A 69 0.41 -15.44 1.73
CA GLN A 69 0.94 -14.17 1.28
C GLN A 69 1.24 -14.21 -0.23
N ILE A 70 0.70 -13.26 -0.97
CA ILE A 70 0.88 -13.08 -2.41
C ILE A 70 1.60 -11.75 -2.61
N CYS A 71 2.68 -11.75 -3.39
CA CYS A 71 3.37 -10.53 -3.81
C CYS A 71 2.93 -10.18 -5.24
N PRO A 72 2.03 -9.18 -5.43
CA PRO A 72 1.66 -8.71 -6.76
C PRO A 72 2.78 -7.90 -7.44
N LYS A 73 3.91 -7.65 -6.73
CA LYS A 73 4.91 -6.65 -7.14
C LYS A 73 4.19 -5.33 -7.43
N GLN A 74 4.47 -4.71 -8.58
CA GLN A 74 3.82 -3.49 -9.05
C GLN A 74 2.61 -3.73 -9.98
N GLU A 75 2.04 -4.94 -10.01
CA GLU A 75 0.90 -5.26 -10.88
C GLU A 75 -0.41 -4.62 -10.37
N LEU A 76 -0.68 -3.39 -10.80
CA LEU A 76 -1.88 -2.65 -10.39
C LEU A 76 -3.20 -3.32 -10.84
N GLY A 77 -3.14 -4.14 -11.90
CA GLY A 77 -4.28 -4.92 -12.39
C GLY A 77 -4.54 -6.20 -11.59
N PHE A 78 -3.75 -6.49 -10.55
CA PHE A 78 -3.93 -7.68 -9.73
C PHE A 78 -5.33 -7.70 -9.13
N ALA A 79 -6.08 -8.77 -9.41
CA ALA A 79 -7.46 -8.93 -8.96
C ALA A 79 -7.52 -9.24 -7.46
N LEU A 80 -8.26 -8.41 -6.73
CA LEU A 80 -8.55 -8.58 -5.31
C LEU A 80 -9.87 -9.31 -5.12
N LEU A 81 -9.92 -10.17 -4.11
CA LEU A 81 -11.13 -10.82 -3.64
C LEU A 81 -11.65 -10.12 -2.38
N PRO A 82 -12.95 -10.19 -2.07
CA PRO A 82 -13.53 -9.51 -0.90
C PRO A 82 -12.92 -9.90 0.44
N SER A 83 -12.30 -11.08 0.54
CA SER A 83 -11.64 -11.59 1.74
C SER A 83 -10.15 -11.21 1.85
N ASP A 84 -9.59 -10.57 0.82
CA ASP A 84 -8.18 -10.23 0.80
C ASP A 84 -7.84 -9.12 1.79
N ARG A 85 -6.62 -9.18 2.32
CA ARG A 85 -6.04 -8.10 3.10
C ARG A 85 -4.79 -7.59 2.43
N VAL A 86 -4.74 -6.30 2.14
CA VAL A 86 -3.54 -5.66 1.57
C VAL A 86 -2.72 -5.09 2.72
N THR A 87 -1.43 -5.43 2.75
CA THR A 87 -0.46 -4.92 3.72
C THR A 87 0.70 -4.26 2.99
N ALA A 88 1.18 -3.14 3.53
CA ALA A 88 2.36 -2.45 3.04
C ALA A 88 3.44 -2.50 4.15
N GLY A 89 4.52 -3.23 3.90
CA GLY A 89 5.66 -3.31 4.81
C GLY A 89 6.71 -2.27 4.43
N MET A 90 7.11 -1.41 5.37
CA MET A 90 8.28 -0.56 5.17
C MET A 90 9.53 -1.44 5.04
N LEU A 91 10.35 -1.14 4.05
CA LEU A 91 11.71 -1.64 4.04
C LEU A 91 12.49 -0.82 5.05
N ILE A 92 12.80 -1.41 6.20
CA ILE A 92 13.79 -0.83 7.10
C ILE A 92 15.13 -0.97 6.36
N CYS A 93 15.67 0.16 5.90
CA CYS A 93 17.05 0.25 5.44
C CYS A 93 17.98 0.31 6.66
#